data_AF-A0AA46V3E3-F1
#
_entry.id   AF-A0AA46V3E3-F1
#
_cell.length_a   1.000
_cell.length_b   1.000
_cell.length_c   1.000
_cell.angle_alpha   90.00
_cell.angle_beta   90.00
_cell.angle_gamma   90.00
#
_symmetry.space_group_name_H-M   'P 1'
#
loop_
_entity.id
_entity.type
_entity.pdbx_description
1 polymer ?
#
loop_
_entity_poly.entity_id
_entity_poly.type
_entity_poly.pdbx_seq_one_letter_code
_entity_poly.pdbx_strand_id
1 'polypeptide(L)'
;MSLARAGLVAQSPGSGRYDLGPAMRRLGVESLRRMHEVALVGEHLPGLRDRTTHAVNLSGWGDHGPVVVRWEYGARALPITVRSDATMPLLNSAMGGAYLTHLPEQLTDPVLRSQLEEGP
;
A
#
# COMPACT_ATOMS: atom_id res chain seq x y z
N MET A 1 -10.16 -34.93 -12.74
CA MET A 1 -8.82 -35.54 -12.58
C MET A 1 -7.66 -34.72 -13.18
N SER A 2 -7.83 -33.45 -13.56
CA SER A 2 -6.74 -32.61 -14.12
C SER A 2 -6.09 -31.67 -13.08
N LEU A 3 -6.88 -31.03 -12.21
CA LEU A 3 -6.37 -30.06 -11.23
C LEU A 3 -5.56 -30.69 -10.07
N ALA A 4 -6.01 -31.84 -9.56
CA ALA A 4 -5.27 -32.58 -8.53
C ALA A 4 -3.96 -33.15 -9.07
N ARG A 5 -3.98 -33.68 -10.30
CA ARG A 5 -2.77 -34.21 -10.97
C ARG A 5 -1.76 -33.11 -11.29
N ALA A 6 -2.23 -31.91 -11.62
CA ALA A 6 -1.39 -30.72 -11.79
C ALA A 6 -0.89 -30.13 -10.44
N GLY A 7 -1.30 -30.69 -9.30
CA GLY A 7 -0.92 -30.21 -7.97
C GLY A 7 -1.53 -28.85 -7.60
N LEU A 8 -2.54 -28.40 -8.34
CA LEU A 8 -3.25 -27.14 -8.10
C LEU A 8 -4.29 -27.26 -6.98
N VAL A 9 -4.80 -28.47 -6.75
CA VAL A 9 -5.76 -28.79 -5.69
C VAL A 9 -5.24 -29.99 -4.91
N ALA A 10 -5.35 -29.97 -3.59
CA ALA A 10 -5.08 -31.09 -2.70
C ALA A 10 -6.35 -31.49 -1.95
N GLN A 11 -6.55 -32.78 -1.72
CA GLN A 11 -7.67 -33.28 -0.91
C GLN A 11 -7.19 -33.57 0.51
N SER A 12 -7.91 -33.07 1.50
CA SER A 12 -7.66 -33.34 2.92
C SER A 12 -7.91 -34.82 3.22
N PRO A 13 -6.90 -35.58 3.71
CA PRO A 13 -7.04 -37.02 3.96
C PRO A 13 -8.12 -37.36 5.00
N GLY A 14 -8.40 -36.44 5.94
CA GLY A 14 -9.33 -36.67 7.05
C GLY A 14 -10.76 -36.16 6.81
N SER A 15 -10.98 -35.26 5.85
CA SER A 15 -12.30 -34.65 5.63
C SER A 15 -12.81 -34.77 4.20
N GLY A 16 -11.97 -35.21 3.25
CA GLY A 16 -12.30 -35.25 1.83
C GLY A 16 -12.46 -33.88 1.17
N ARG A 17 -12.33 -32.77 1.92
CA ARG A 17 -12.43 -31.40 1.38
C ARG A 17 -11.23 -31.06 0.52
N TYR A 18 -11.47 -30.27 -0.52
CA TYR A 18 -10.42 -29.76 -1.39
C TYR A 18 -9.88 -28.43 -0.89
N ASP A 19 -8.58 -28.26 -0.98
CA ASP A 19 -7.84 -27.04 -0.67
C ASP A 19 -6.79 -26.77 -1.77
N LEU A 20 -6.13 -25.62 -1.73
CA LEU A 20 -5.07 -25.24 -2.64
C LEU A 20 -3.92 -26.25 -2.55
N GLY A 21 -3.61 -26.87 -3.68
CA GLY A 21 -2.47 -27.75 -3.79
C GLY A 21 -1.14 -26.98 -3.78
N PRO A 22 -0.01 -27.66 -3.53
CA PRO A 22 1.30 -27.01 -3.41
C PRO A 22 1.70 -26.17 -4.64
N ALA A 23 1.28 -26.55 -5.85
CA ALA A 23 1.58 -25.78 -7.06
C ALA A 23 0.80 -24.46 -7.09
N MET A 24 -0.48 -24.48 -6.69
CA MET A 24 -1.31 -23.28 -6.62
C MET A 24 -0.83 -22.32 -5.55
N ARG A 25 -0.37 -22.82 -4.38
CA ARG A 25 0.20 -21.96 -3.33
C ARG A 25 1.47 -21.24 -3.80
N ARG A 26 2.40 -21.95 -4.47
CA ARG A 26 3.62 -21.33 -5.02
C ARG A 26 3.30 -20.30 -6.10
N LEU A 27 2.37 -20.63 -6.98
CA LEU A 27 1.92 -19.70 -8.02
C LEU A 27 1.25 -18.45 -7.41
N GLY A 28 0.42 -18.61 -6.39
CA GLY A 28 -0.18 -17.50 -5.65
C GLY A 28 0.87 -16.60 -5.00
N VAL A 29 1.85 -17.18 -4.30
CA VAL A 29 2.96 -16.41 -3.70
C VAL A 29 3.76 -15.68 -4.77
N GLU A 30 4.10 -16.33 -5.87
CA GLU A 30 4.85 -15.71 -6.97
C GLU A 30 4.03 -14.61 -7.66
N SER A 31 2.73 -14.79 -7.81
CA SER A 31 1.82 -13.76 -8.33
C SER A 31 1.80 -12.53 -7.43
N LEU A 32 1.74 -12.72 -6.10
CA LEU A 32 1.81 -11.61 -5.13
C LEU A 32 3.15 -10.87 -5.22
N ARG A 33 4.27 -11.59 -5.40
CA ARG A 33 5.59 -10.97 -5.58
C ARG A 33 5.70 -10.13 -6.86
N ARG A 34 4.94 -10.49 -7.90
CA ARG A 34 4.92 -9.80 -9.19
C ARG A 34 3.86 -8.70 -9.27
N MET A 35 2.98 -8.60 -8.28
CA MET A 35 2.00 -7.51 -8.23
C MET A 35 2.71 -6.20 -7.94
N HIS A 36 2.70 -5.31 -8.93
CA HIS A 36 3.08 -3.92 -8.74
C HIS A 36 1.84 -3.14 -8.29
N GLU A 37 1.43 -3.32 -7.04
CA GLU A 37 0.22 -2.70 -6.47
C GLU A 37 0.24 -1.16 -6.64
N VAL A 38 1.41 -0.54 -6.48
CA VAL A 38 1.63 0.89 -6.75
C VAL A 38 1.30 1.28 -8.20
N ALA A 39 1.69 0.44 -9.16
CA ALA A 39 1.41 0.71 -10.58
C ALA A 39 -0.09 0.59 -10.86
N LEU A 40 -0.73 -0.46 -10.34
CA LEU A 40 -2.17 -0.70 -10.47
C LEU A 40 -3.00 0.44 -9.86
N VAL A 41 -2.72 0.82 -8.61
CA VAL A 41 -3.40 1.95 -7.95
C VAL A 41 -3.08 3.27 -8.68
N GLY A 42 -1.84 3.40 -9.14
CA GLY A 42 -1.34 4.53 -9.92
C GLY A 42 -2.17 4.88 -11.16
N GLU A 43 -2.80 3.89 -11.80
CA GLU A 43 -3.68 4.10 -12.97
C GLU A 43 -4.98 4.83 -12.62
N HIS A 44 -5.42 4.77 -11.37
CA HIS A 44 -6.67 5.40 -10.92
C HIS A 44 -6.50 6.86 -10.46
N LEU A 45 -5.27 7.28 -10.14
CA LEU A 45 -5.00 8.63 -9.63
C LEU A 45 -5.42 9.75 -10.59
N PRO A 46 -5.12 9.69 -11.91
CA PRO A 46 -5.56 10.73 -12.85
C PRO A 46 -7.08 10.91 -12.89
N GLY A 47 -7.84 9.81 -12.86
CA GLY A 47 -9.30 9.87 -12.84
C GLY A 47 -9.85 10.51 -11.56
N LEU A 48 -9.19 10.31 -10.41
CA LEU A 48 -9.57 11.00 -9.16
C LEU A 48 -9.18 12.49 -9.19
N ARG A 49 -8.01 12.82 -9.73
CA ARG A 49 -7.58 14.21 -9.96
C ARG A 49 -8.60 14.93 -10.83
N ASP A 50 -9.00 14.35 -11.95
CA ASP A 50 -9.91 15.00 -12.91
C ASP A 50 -11.29 15.26 -12.31
N ARG A 51 -11.80 14.34 -11.47
CA ARG A 51 -13.08 14.52 -10.79
C ARG A 51 -13.03 15.56 -9.66
N THR A 52 -11.92 15.64 -8.93
CA THR A 52 -11.81 16.55 -7.77
C THR A 52 -11.18 17.89 -8.12
N THR A 53 -10.44 17.98 -9.22
CA THR A 53 -9.53 19.07 -9.63
C THR A 53 -8.36 19.36 -8.69
N HIS A 54 -8.22 18.57 -7.62
CA HIS A 54 -7.16 18.72 -6.62
C HIS A 54 -5.97 17.80 -6.90
N ALA A 55 -4.82 18.10 -6.27
CA ALA A 55 -3.69 17.20 -6.29
C ALA A 55 -4.05 15.89 -5.57
N VAL A 56 -3.61 14.77 -6.16
CA VAL A 56 -3.86 13.43 -5.63
C VAL A 56 -2.51 12.75 -5.49
N ASN A 57 -2.30 12.05 -4.37
CA ASN A 57 -1.09 11.28 -4.17
C ASN A 57 -1.41 9.87 -3.71
N LEU A 58 -0.44 8.99 -3.93
CA LEU A 58 -0.40 7.66 -3.37
C LEU A 58 0.81 7.60 -2.45
N SER A 59 0.59 7.14 -1.23
CA SER A 59 1.63 6.97 -0.22
C SER A 59 1.73 5.52 0.24
N GLY A 60 2.91 5.15 0.73
CA GLY A 60 3.17 3.92 1.48
C GLY A 60 3.72 4.23 2.87
N TRP A 61 3.66 3.28 3.79
CA TRP A 61 4.36 3.40 5.07
C TRP A 61 5.84 3.00 4.91
N GLY A 62 6.75 3.87 5.33
CA GLY A 62 8.18 3.60 5.39
C GLY A 62 8.74 3.71 6.80
N ASP A 63 10.04 3.47 6.95
CA ASP A 63 10.71 3.40 8.25
C ASP A 63 10.58 4.68 9.11
N HIS A 64 10.43 5.83 8.44
CA HIS A 64 10.35 7.15 9.09
C HIS A 64 8.95 7.80 8.93
N GLY A 65 7.95 7.02 8.52
CA GLY A 65 6.57 7.48 8.34
C GLY A 65 6.04 7.37 6.91
N PRO A 66 4.94 8.08 6.59
CA PRO A 66 4.31 8.06 5.27
C PRO A 66 5.24 8.57 4.18
N VAL A 67 5.46 7.81 3.13
CA VAL A 67 6.29 8.20 1.98
C VAL A 67 5.41 8.33 0.75
N VAL A 68 5.50 9.47 0.07
CA VAL A 68 4.84 9.68 -1.23
C VAL A 68 5.50 8.78 -2.26
N VAL A 69 4.72 7.92 -2.91
CA VAL A 69 5.20 7.01 -3.96
C VAL A 69 4.81 7.54 -5.35
N ARG A 70 3.68 8.25 -5.44
CA ARG A 70 3.23 8.90 -6.68
C ARG A 70 2.47 10.17 -6.36
N TRP A 71 2.62 11.18 -7.22
CA TRP A 71 1.94 12.46 -7.11
C TRP A 71 1.37 12.89 -8.46
N GLU A 72 0.08 13.20 -8.49
CA GLU A 72 -0.62 13.83 -9.60
C GLU A 72 -0.91 15.29 -9.24
N TYR A 73 -0.40 16.22 -10.04
CA TYR A 73 -0.69 17.64 -9.87
C TYR A 73 -2.16 17.94 -10.20
N GLY A 74 -2.83 18.71 -9.36
CA GLY A 74 -4.17 19.20 -9.62
C GLY A 74 -4.21 20.36 -10.62
N ALA A 75 -5.41 20.88 -10.88
CA ALA A 75 -5.60 22.02 -11.78
C ALA A 75 -5.02 23.34 -11.24
N ARG A 76 -4.82 23.44 -9.92
CA ARG A 76 -4.11 24.55 -9.26
C ARG A 76 -2.77 24.07 -8.74
N ALA A 77 -1.73 24.85 -9.03
CA ALA A 77 -0.44 24.69 -8.38
C ALA A 77 -0.60 24.95 -6.88
N LEU A 78 -0.21 23.97 -6.06
CA LEU A 78 -0.03 24.19 -4.64
C LEU A 78 1.34 24.86 -4.43
N PRO A 79 1.50 25.78 -3.46
CA PRO A 79 2.79 26.39 -3.14
C PRO A 79 3.70 25.42 -2.37
N ILE A 80 3.65 24.13 -2.69
CA ILE A 80 4.46 23.07 -2.12
C ILE A 80 5.01 22.21 -3.26
N THR A 81 6.31 21.94 -3.23
CA THR A 81 6.96 20.99 -4.13
C THR A 81 7.12 19.68 -3.37
N VAL A 82 6.23 18.72 -3.62
CA VAL A 82 6.31 17.38 -3.03
C VAL A 82 6.94 16.44 -4.06
N ARG A 83 8.08 15.86 -3.71
CA ARG A 83 8.74 14.85 -4.54
C ARG A 83 8.16 13.46 -4.24
N SER A 84 8.24 12.56 -5.21
CA SER A 84 7.79 11.16 -5.11
C SER A 84 8.69 10.27 -4.23
N ASP A 85 9.49 10.87 -3.36
CA ASP A 85 10.32 10.26 -2.32
C ASP A 85 10.22 11.03 -1.00
N ALA A 86 9.29 12.00 -0.90
CA ALA A 86 9.11 12.80 0.29
C ALA A 86 8.44 11.98 1.39
N THR A 87 9.09 11.91 2.55
CA THR A 87 8.47 11.45 3.79
C THR A 87 7.66 12.59 4.40
N MET A 88 6.41 12.31 4.74
CA MET A 88 5.47 13.28 5.27
C MET A 88 5.37 13.13 6.79
N PRO A 89 5.41 14.25 7.52
CA PRO A 89 5.29 14.22 8.96
C PRO A 89 3.90 13.77 9.43
N LEU A 90 3.82 13.10 10.59
CA LEU A 90 2.60 12.44 11.06
C LEU A 90 1.52 13.40 11.55
N LEU A 91 1.92 14.50 12.19
CA LEU A 91 0.99 15.38 12.92
C LEU A 91 0.51 16.60 12.11
N ASN A 92 1.21 16.96 11.04
CA ASN A 92 0.94 18.14 10.19
C ASN A 92 0.79 17.76 8.71
N SER A 93 0.42 16.51 8.41
CA SER A 93 0.01 16.10 7.08
C SER A 93 -1.27 15.26 7.10
N ALA A 94 -2.06 15.37 6.03
CA ALA A 94 -3.27 14.55 5.86
C ALA A 94 -2.95 13.06 5.76
N MET A 95 -1.82 12.70 5.13
CA MET A 95 -1.32 11.32 5.09
C MET A 95 -1.04 10.81 6.49
N GLY A 96 -0.33 11.60 7.31
CA GLY A 96 -0.03 11.27 8.69
C GLY A 96 -1.28 10.95 9.51
N GLY A 97 -2.30 11.82 9.44
CA GLY A 97 -3.60 11.56 10.07
C GLY A 97 -4.28 10.28 9.59
N ALA A 98 -4.25 9.99 8.29
CA ALA A 98 -4.80 8.76 7.73
C ALA A 98 -4.08 7.51 8.26
N TYR A 99 -2.74 7.51 8.30
CA TYR A 99 -1.98 6.37 8.83
C TYR A 99 -2.16 6.19 10.33
N LEU A 100 -2.12 7.28 11.12
CA LEU A 100 -2.38 7.23 12.56
C LEU A 100 -3.77 6.67 12.90
N THR A 101 -4.75 6.86 12.01
CA THR A 101 -6.11 6.37 12.21
C THR A 101 -6.25 4.87 11.89
N HIS A 102 -5.47 4.36 10.94
CA HIS A 102 -5.70 3.04 10.34
C HIS A 102 -4.61 2.00 10.60
N LEU A 103 -3.39 2.40 10.95
CA LEU A 103 -2.34 1.47 11.32
C LEU A 103 -2.37 1.16 12.82
N PRO A 104 -1.91 -0.04 13.22
CA PRO A 104 -1.68 -0.36 14.63
C PRO A 104 -0.68 0.63 15.25
N GLU A 105 -0.96 1.08 16.47
CA GLU A 105 -0.12 2.01 17.24
C GLU A 105 1.33 1.52 17.34
N GLN A 106 1.55 0.21 17.44
CA GLN A 106 2.88 -0.40 17.51
C GLN A 106 3.78 -0.06 16.30
N LEU A 107 3.19 0.24 15.14
CA LEU A 107 3.93 0.67 13.96
C LEU A 107 4.16 2.19 13.94
N THR A 108 3.21 2.98 14.44
CA THR A 108 3.25 4.44 14.33
C THR A 108 3.95 5.12 15.51
N ASP A 109 3.84 4.56 16.71
CA ASP A 109 4.36 5.14 17.96
C ASP A 109 5.86 5.42 17.95
N PRO A 110 6.74 4.53 17.44
CA PRO A 110 8.17 4.81 17.41
C PRO A 110 8.49 6.02 16.53
N VAL A 111 7.85 6.12 15.37
CA VAL A 111 8.03 7.25 14.43
C VAL A 111 7.46 8.53 15.03
N LEU A 112 6.27 8.46 15.62
CA LEU A 112 5.62 9.60 16.27
C LEU A 112 6.48 10.16 17.40
N ARG A 113 7.06 9.29 18.24
CA ARG A 113 7.94 9.72 19.33
C ARG A 113 9.22 10.38 18.79
N SER A 114 9.85 9.81 17.76
CA SER A 114 11.03 10.41 17.10
C SER A 114 10.72 11.84 16.61
N GLN A 115 9.60 12.01 15.91
CA GLN A 115 9.20 13.33 15.38
C GLN A 115 8.89 14.36 16.49
N LEU A 116 8.34 13.91 17.62
CA LEU A 116 8.09 14.78 18.77
C LEU A 116 9.38 15.21 19.48
N GLU A 117 10.40 14.35 19.48
CA GLU A 117 11.72 14.65 20.05
C GLU A 117 12.55 15.58 19.15
N GLU A 118 12.38 15.48 17.83
CA GLU A 118 13.08 16.30 16.84
C GLU A 118 12.53 17.74 16.73
N GLY A 119 11.28 17.96 17.15
CA GLY A 119 10.60 19.26 17.05
C GLY A 119 10.02 19.56 15.65
N PRO A 120 9.03 20.47 15.55
CA PRO A 120 8.33 20.76 14.29
C PRO A 120 9.12 21.61 13.29
#